data_AF-A0A4Z1CU57-F1
#
_entry.id   AF-A0A4Z1CU57-F1
#
_cell.length_a   1.000
_cell.length_b   1.000
_cell.length_c   1.000
_cell.angle_alpha   90.00
_cell.angle_beta   90.00
_cell.angle_gamma   90.00
#
_symmetry.space_group_name_H-M   'P 1'
#
loop_
_entity.id
_entity.type
_entity.pdbx_description
1 polymer ?
#
loop_
_entity_poly.entity_id
_entity_poly.type
_entity_poly.pdbx_seq_one_letter_code
_entity_poly.pdbx_strand_id
1 'polypeptide(L)'
;MLQGVLIAESLQVGAQLTGIPLQITKLTRIEMTNRGDDQPRHWTLLEFSAEESAAQRLADQLASCLASSGGWYTDFHTADETFVIFADKVFRYPRGQAEGRSEARHYGRSVGVPEPQLDWQV
;
A
#
# COMPACT_ATOMS: atom_id res chain seq x y z
N MET A 1 -10.22 12.65 6.45
CA MET A 1 -10.44 11.21 6.13
C MET A 1 -9.26 10.75 5.31
N LEU A 2 -8.74 9.57 5.59
CA LEU A 2 -7.73 8.95 4.72
C LEU A 2 -8.41 8.10 3.65
N GLN A 3 -7.71 7.93 2.51
CA GLN A 3 -8.14 7.10 1.38
C GLN A 3 -6.97 6.30 0.84
N GLY A 4 -7.18 5.02 0.55
CA GLY A 4 -6.12 4.15 0.05
C GLY A 4 -6.65 2.93 -0.69
N VAL A 5 -5.71 2.10 -1.15
CA VAL A 5 -6.00 0.85 -1.84
C VAL A 5 -5.16 -0.29 -1.27
N LEU A 6 -5.83 -1.38 -0.92
CA LEU A 6 -5.21 -2.61 -0.45
C LEU A 6 -5.45 -3.73 -1.46
N ILE A 7 -4.40 -4.46 -1.83
CA ILE A 7 -4.51 -5.69 -2.60
C ILE A 7 -4.59 -6.84 -1.59
N ALA A 8 -5.67 -7.62 -1.60
CA ALA A 8 -5.84 -8.68 -0.61
C ALA A 8 -4.70 -9.71 -0.64
N GLU A 9 -4.17 -10.01 -1.83
CA GLU A 9 -3.08 -10.95 -2.06
C GLU A 9 -1.70 -10.42 -1.63
N SER A 10 -1.57 -9.14 -1.28
CA SER A 10 -0.32 -8.60 -0.72
C SER A 10 -0.15 -8.90 0.78
N LEU A 11 -1.19 -9.40 1.44
CA LEU A 11 -1.18 -9.73 2.86
C LEU A 11 -0.58 -11.12 3.11
N GLN A 12 0.09 -11.27 4.27
CA GLN A 12 0.49 -12.58 4.76
C GLN A 12 -0.72 -13.45 5.09
N VAL A 13 -0.59 -14.76 4.88
CA VAL A 13 -1.61 -15.72 5.31
C VAL A 13 -1.77 -15.65 6.83
N GLY A 14 -2.99 -15.36 7.29
CA GLY A 14 -3.30 -15.22 8.72
C GLY A 14 -3.12 -13.81 9.27
N ALA A 15 -2.70 -12.83 8.45
CA ALA A 15 -2.68 -11.43 8.85
C ALA A 15 -4.07 -10.94 9.27
N GLN A 16 -4.11 -10.10 10.30
CA GLN A 16 -5.35 -9.54 10.83
C GLN A 16 -5.21 -8.03 11.00
N LEU A 17 -6.02 -7.29 10.25
CA LEU A 17 -6.18 -5.86 10.45
C LEU A 17 -7.38 -5.62 11.37
N THR A 18 -7.14 -5.17 12.60
CA THR A 18 -8.18 -5.09 13.64
C THR A 18 -8.10 -3.78 14.44
N GLY A 19 -9.23 -3.36 15.00
CA GLY A 19 -9.30 -2.15 15.83
C GLY A 19 -9.29 -0.83 15.06
N ILE A 20 -9.32 -0.88 13.73
CA ILE A 20 -9.43 0.29 12.84
C ILE A 20 -10.61 0.05 11.90
N PRO A 21 -11.74 0.76 12.06
CA PRO A 21 -12.86 0.66 11.13
C PRO A 21 -12.44 1.14 9.74
N LEU A 22 -12.44 0.23 8.77
CA LEU A 22 -12.27 0.56 7.36
C LEU A 22 -13.63 0.52 6.66
N GLN A 23 -13.96 1.59 5.94
CA GLN A 23 -15.08 1.57 5.01
C GLN A 23 -14.55 1.19 3.63
N ILE A 24 -14.95 0.02 3.12
CA ILE A 24 -14.67 -0.35 1.73
C ILE A 24 -15.55 0.48 0.82
N THR A 25 -14.95 1.31 -0.03
CA THR A 25 -15.66 2.20 -0.96
C THR A 25 -15.81 1.55 -2.34
N LYS A 26 -14.88 0.67 -2.73
CA LYS A 26 -14.94 -0.09 -3.97
C LYS A 26 -14.14 -1.39 -3.87
N LEU A 27 -14.67 -2.44 -4.47
CA LEU A 27 -14.01 -3.74 -4.62
C LEU A 27 -13.90 -4.07 -6.10
N THR A 28 -12.68 -4.36 -6.55
CA THR A 28 -12.41 -4.71 -7.96
C THR A 28 -11.55 -5.97 -8.01
N ARG A 29 -11.86 -6.88 -8.94
CA ARG A 29 -11.00 -8.02 -9.25
C ARG A 29 -10.43 -7.85 -10.64
N ILE A 30 -9.10 -7.85 -10.76
CA ILE A 30 -8.40 -7.63 -12.02
C ILE A 30 -7.46 -8.78 -12.34
N GLU A 31 -7.15 -8.93 -13.62
CA GLU A 31 -6.02 -9.72 -14.07
C GLU A 31 -4.79 -8.81 -14.22
N MET A 32 -3.69 -9.15 -13.55
CA MET A 32 -2.46 -8.39 -13.61
C MET A 32 -1.52 -8.94 -14.69
N THR A 33 -1.20 -8.09 -15.66
CA THR A 33 -0.32 -8.39 -16.79
C THR A 33 1.15 -8.08 -16.48
N ASN A 34 1.43 -7.06 -15.66
CA ASN A 34 2.77 -6.62 -15.27
C ASN A 34 3.10 -7.02 -13.82
N ARG A 35 2.90 -8.29 -13.50
CA ARG A 35 3.13 -8.84 -12.15
C ARG A 35 4.61 -9.22 -11.97
N GLY A 36 5.13 -9.11 -10.75
CA GLY A 36 6.40 -9.75 -10.37
C GLY A 36 6.29 -11.27 -10.41
N ASP A 37 7.40 -11.98 -10.51
CA ASP A 37 7.42 -13.44 -10.72
C ASP A 37 6.64 -14.22 -9.65
N ASP A 38 6.69 -13.75 -8.40
CA ASP A 38 6.00 -14.36 -7.25
C ASP A 38 4.61 -13.77 -6.96
N GLN A 39 4.14 -12.81 -7.76
CA GLN A 39 2.81 -12.22 -7.59
C GLN A 39 1.75 -13.06 -8.33
N PRO A 40 0.56 -13.28 -7.74
CA PRO A 40 -0.49 -14.04 -8.40
C PRO A 40 -1.06 -13.28 -9.61
N ARG A 41 -1.65 -14.03 -10.55
CA ARG A 41 -2.25 -13.46 -11.78
C ARG A 41 -3.49 -12.60 -11.53
N HIS A 42 -4.26 -12.88 -10.50
CA HIS A 42 -5.50 -12.17 -10.20
C HIS A 42 -5.39 -11.45 -8.87
N TRP A 43 -5.73 -10.17 -8.84
CA TRP A 43 -5.70 -9.34 -7.63
C TRP A 43 -7.10 -8.87 -7.26
N THR A 44 -7.33 -8.79 -5.96
CA THR A 44 -8.53 -8.24 -5.34
C THR A 44 -8.17 -6.90 -4.72
N LEU A 45 -8.56 -5.80 -5.36
CA LEU A 45 -8.31 -4.44 -4.91
C LEU A 45 -9.48 -3.98 -4.04
N LEU A 46 -9.15 -3.49 -2.86
CA LEU A 46 -10.03 -2.90 -1.87
C LEU A 46 -9.68 -1.44 -1.74
N GLU A 47 -10.46 -0.56 -2.38
CA GLU A 47 -10.38 0.87 -2.10
C GLU A 47 -11.12 1.12 -0.77
N PHE A 48 -10.48 1.84 0.14
CA PHE A 48 -11.00 2.06 1.48
C PHE A 48 -10.86 3.53 1.92
N SER A 49 -11.69 3.90 2.89
CA SER A 49 -11.50 5.10 3.68
C SER A 49 -11.52 4.79 5.18
N ALA A 50 -10.89 5.66 5.96
CA ALA A 50 -10.92 5.59 7.42
C ALA A 50 -10.75 6.99 8.05
N GLU A 51 -10.95 7.05 9.36
CA GLU A 51 -10.64 8.25 10.14
C GLU A 51 -9.17 8.61 10.04
N GLU A 52 -8.91 9.90 9.84
CA GLU A 52 -7.55 10.41 9.67
C GLU A 52 -6.69 10.25 10.93
N SER A 53 -7.33 10.32 12.10
CA SER A 53 -6.70 10.03 13.39
C SER A 53 -6.17 8.60 13.53
N ALA A 54 -6.57 7.68 12.64
CA ALA A 54 -6.06 6.31 12.60
C ALA A 54 -4.85 6.14 11.66
N ALA A 55 -4.46 7.15 10.88
CA ALA A 55 -3.46 7.03 9.81
C ALA A 55 -2.17 6.33 10.25
N GLN A 56 -1.48 6.84 11.28
CA GLN A 56 -0.23 6.23 11.72
C GLN A 56 -0.43 4.78 12.20
N ARG A 57 -1.48 4.53 12.99
CA ARG A 57 -1.77 3.19 13.52
C ARG A 57 -2.09 2.19 12.41
N LEU A 58 -2.79 2.65 11.37
CA LEU A 58 -3.11 1.86 10.19
C LEU A 58 -1.84 1.54 9.40
N ALA A 59 -0.96 2.52 9.18
CA ALA A 59 0.31 2.29 8.50
C ALA A 59 1.18 1.26 9.23
N ASP A 60 1.28 1.36 10.56
CA ASP A 60 2.06 0.42 11.37
C ASP A 60 1.48 -1.01 11.33
N GLN A 61 0.15 -1.17 11.35
CA GLN A 61 -0.49 -2.48 11.20
C GLN A 61 -0.34 -3.03 9.79
N LEU A 62 -0.46 -2.20 8.75
CA LEU A 62 -0.25 -2.65 7.38
C LEU A 62 1.19 -3.10 7.16
N ALA A 63 2.17 -2.39 7.72
CA ALA A 63 3.58 -2.77 7.62
C ALA A 63 3.86 -4.15 8.22
N SER A 64 3.15 -4.55 9.29
CA SER A 64 3.27 -5.88 9.88
C SER A 64 2.44 -6.97 9.18
N CYS A 65 1.42 -6.58 8.42
CA CYS A 65 0.53 -7.51 7.72
C CYS A 65 0.98 -7.84 6.29
N LEU A 66 1.76 -6.98 5.64
CA LEU A 66 2.22 -7.18 4.27
C LEU A 66 3.22 -8.33 4.17
N ALA A 67 3.12 -9.09 3.08
CA ALA A 67 4.12 -10.10 2.75
C ALA A 67 5.44 -9.43 2.36
N SER A 68 6.55 -9.92 2.92
CA SER A 68 7.90 -9.40 2.65
C SER A 68 8.48 -9.87 1.32
N SER A 69 7.92 -10.93 0.73
CA SER A 69 8.26 -11.44 -0.60
C SER A 69 7.25 -10.98 -1.65
N GLY A 70 7.67 -10.94 -2.92
CA GLY A 70 6.80 -10.61 -4.05
C GLY A 70 6.67 -9.12 -4.35
N GLY A 71 7.47 -8.26 -3.70
CA GLY A 71 7.55 -6.84 -4.05
C GLY A 71 6.22 -6.11 -3.87
N TRP A 72 5.64 -6.21 -2.67
CA TRP A 72 4.35 -5.58 -2.36
C TRP A 72 4.49 -4.26 -1.62
N TYR A 73 3.53 -3.38 -1.89
CA TYR A 73 3.28 -2.20 -1.08
C TYR A 73 1.77 -1.89 -1.08
N THR A 74 1.35 -1.04 -0.17
CA THR A 74 0.05 -0.37 -0.18
C THR A 74 0.28 1.09 0.12
N ASP A 75 -0.57 1.96 -0.40
CA ASP A 75 -0.53 3.37 -0.09
C ASP A 75 -1.90 3.88 0.33
N PHE A 76 -1.87 4.93 1.13
CA PHE A 76 -3.02 5.76 1.41
C PHE A 76 -2.55 7.19 1.61
N HIS A 77 -3.47 8.13 1.51
CA HIS A 77 -3.19 9.54 1.74
C HIS A 77 -4.30 10.19 2.56
N THR A 78 -3.91 11.27 3.24
CA THR A 78 -4.83 12.25 3.82
C THR A 78 -4.84 13.50 2.92
N ALA A 79 -5.44 14.58 3.38
CA ALA A 79 -5.34 15.87 2.69
C ALA A 79 -3.88 16.37 2.62
N ASP A 80 -3.11 16.14 3.68
CA ASP A 80 -1.80 16.76 3.88
C ASP A 80 -0.62 15.79 3.73
N GLU A 81 -0.85 14.48 3.79
CA GLU A 81 0.21 13.48 3.86
C GLU A 81 -0.05 12.29 2.94
N THR A 82 1.04 11.69 2.44
CA THR A 82 1.05 10.40 1.74
C THR A 82 1.80 9.38 2.58
N PHE A 83 1.25 8.18 2.66
CA PHE A 83 1.86 7.01 3.28
C PHE A 83 2.08 5.96 2.20
N VAL A 84 3.32 5.49 2.08
CA VAL A 84 3.68 4.31 1.27
C VAL A 84 4.23 3.25 2.21
N ILE A 85 3.56 2.11 2.26
CA ILE A 85 3.78 1.07 3.25
C ILE A 85 4.27 -0.20 2.55
N PHE A 86 5.43 -0.67 2.97
CA PHE A 86 6.00 -1.96 2.63
C PHE A 86 6.01 -2.84 3.89
N ALA A 87 6.34 -4.13 3.74
CA ALA A 87 6.64 -4.97 4.89
C ALA A 87 7.74 -4.32 5.76
N ASP A 88 7.44 -4.16 7.05
CA ASP A 88 8.31 -3.60 8.09
C ASP A 88 8.84 -2.16 7.83
N LYS A 89 8.28 -1.44 6.85
CA LYS A 89 8.76 -0.09 6.49
C LYS A 89 7.62 0.83 6.04
N VAL A 90 7.53 1.99 6.68
CA VAL A 90 6.59 3.06 6.31
C VAL A 90 7.38 4.28 5.84
N PHE A 91 7.02 4.81 4.68
CA PHE A 91 7.39 6.16 4.24
C PHE A 91 6.19 7.07 4.43
N ARG A 92 6.43 8.22 5.07
CA ARG A 92 5.42 9.26 5.31
C ARG A 92 6.02 10.60 4.90
N TYR A 93 5.31 11.32 4.05
CA TYR A 93 5.77 12.62 3.54
C TYR A 93 4.59 13.54 3.19
N PRO A 94 4.79 14.88 3.15
CA PRO A 94 3.75 15.82 2.76
C PRO A 94 3.19 15.52 1.36
N ARG A 95 1.88 15.69 1.19
CA ARG A 95 1.19 15.44 -0.08
C ARG A 95 1.83 16.28 -1.19
N GLY A 96 2.22 15.61 -2.28
CA GLY A 96 2.86 16.23 -3.44
C GLY A 96 4.39 16.37 -3.34
N GLN A 97 5.00 16.13 -2.18
CA GLN A 97 6.46 16.23 -2.02
C GLN A 97 7.20 15.22 -2.90
N ALA A 98 8.06 15.72 -3.80
CA ALA A 98 8.78 14.90 -4.76
C ALA A 98 9.90 14.06 -4.13
N GLU A 99 10.58 14.60 -3.11
CA GLU A 99 11.69 13.95 -2.42
C GLU A 99 11.24 12.67 -1.70
N GLY A 100 10.27 12.76 -0.78
CA GLY A 100 9.71 11.59 -0.09
C GLY A 100 9.15 10.53 -1.05
N ARG A 101 8.49 10.95 -2.14
CA ARG A 101 8.04 10.04 -3.20
C ARG A 101 9.21 9.35 -3.90
N SER A 102 10.32 10.05 -4.13
CA SER A 102 11.52 9.48 -4.74
C SER A 102 12.18 8.44 -3.84
N GLU A 103 12.29 8.72 -2.54
CA GLU A 103 12.84 7.78 -1.56
C GLU A 103 12.01 6.49 -1.48
N ALA A 104 10.68 6.62 -1.39
CA ALA A 104 9.78 5.48 -1.35
C ALA A 104 9.87 4.63 -2.64
N ARG A 105 9.98 5.26 -3.83
CA ARG A 105 10.20 4.52 -5.10
C ARG A 105 11.55 3.82 -5.13
N HIS A 106 12.61 4.47 -4.64
CA HIS A 106 13.93 3.86 -4.57
C HIS A 106 13.90 2.61 -3.69
N TYR A 107 13.25 2.70 -2.52
CA TYR A 107 13.08 1.54 -1.66
C TYR A 107 12.22 0.45 -2.30
N GLY A 108 11.09 0.80 -2.91
CA GLY A 108 10.23 -0.15 -3.63
C GLY A 108 11.01 -0.95 -4.67
N ARG A 109 11.84 -0.29 -5.46
CA ARG A 109 12.74 -0.97 -6.41
C ARG A 109 13.73 -1.89 -5.72
N SER A 110 14.32 -1.48 -4.59
CA SER A 110 15.27 -2.30 -3.84
C SER A 110 14.65 -3.57 -3.24
N VAL A 111 13.34 -3.57 -2.96
CA VAL A 111 12.59 -4.73 -2.43
C VAL A 111 11.84 -5.51 -3.51
N GLY A 112 12.13 -5.24 -4.79
CA GLY A 112 11.63 -6.02 -5.91
C GLY A 112 10.23 -5.65 -6.42
N VAL A 113 9.72 -4.47 -6.08
CA VAL A 113 8.49 -3.96 -6.73
C VAL A 113 8.78 -3.75 -8.21
N PRO A 114 7.96 -4.30 -9.13
CA PRO A 114 8.14 -4.08 -10.56
C PRO A 114 8.07 -2.59 -10.95
N GLU A 115 8.98 -2.14 -11.81
CA GLU A 115 9.07 -0.73 -12.23
C GLU A 115 7.74 -0.16 -12.77
N PRO A 116 6.93 -0.89 -13.57
CA PRO A 116 5.64 -0.39 -14.03
C PRO A 116 4.62 -0.14 -12.90
N GLN A 117 4.85 -0.66 -11.70
CA GLN A 117 4.01 -0.45 -10.51
C GLN A 117 4.48 0.73 -9.66
N LEU A 118 5.63 1.36 -10.01
CA LEU A 118 6.19 2.54 -9.35
C LEU A 118 5.95 3.82 -10.16
N ASP A 119 4.86 3.85 -10.95
CA ASP A 119 4.47 4.92 -11.87
C ASP A 119 3.74 6.10 -11.20
N TRP A 120 3.94 6.26 -9.89
CA TRP A 120 3.24 7.23 -9.04
C TRP A 120 3.39 8.67 -9.57
N GLN A 121 2.28 9.22 -10.05
CA GLN A 121 2.16 10.62 -10.43
C GLN A 121 1.88 11.49 -9.18
N VAL A 122 1.98 12.82 -9.35
CA VAL A 122 1.80 13.81 -8.27
C VAL A 122 0.39 13.78 -7.71
#